data_AF-A0A250FNY0-F1
#
_entry.id   AF-A0A250FNY0-F1
#
_cell.length_a   1.000
_cell.length_b   1.000
_cell.length_c   1.000
_cell.angle_alpha   90.00
_cell.angle_beta   90.00
_cell.angle_gamma   90.00
#
_symmetry.space_group_name_H-M   'P 1'
#
loop_
_entity.id
_entity.type
_entity.pdbx_description
1 polymer ?
#
loop_
_entity_poly.entity_id
_entity_poly.type
_entity_poly.pdbx_seq_one_letter_code
_entity_poly.pdbx_strand_id
1 'polypeptide(L)' 'MIKNETQYNAIMKRIDQLLEVVDDNTPEDNPDYIELMLLTDLVESYEDEHYPIEKPPLDEVVASHLALV' A
#
# COMPACT_ATOMS: atom_id res chain seq x y z
N MET A 1 4.42 -13.50 6.06
CA MET A 1 3.16 -13.39 5.28
C MET A 1 1.99 -13.20 6.22
N ILE A 2 1.15 -12.24 5.86
CA ILE A 2 -0.18 -11.99 6.44
C ILE A 2 -1.08 -13.17 6.07
N LYS A 3 -1.90 -13.65 7.01
CA LYS A 3 -2.73 -14.86 6.80
C LYS A 3 -4.23 -14.57 6.70
N ASN A 4 -4.65 -13.39 7.11
CA ASN A 4 -6.05 -13.01 7.16
C ASN A 4 -6.21 -11.50 7.37
N GLU A 5 -7.43 -11.04 7.15
CA GLU A 5 -7.85 -9.66 7.33
C GLU A 5 -7.57 -9.10 8.73
N THR A 6 -7.64 -9.90 9.80
CA THR A 6 -7.35 -9.38 11.14
C THR A 6 -5.89 -8.95 11.27
N GLN A 7 -4.97 -9.73 10.70
CA GLN A 7 -3.55 -9.39 10.67
C GLN A 7 -3.27 -8.21 9.74
N TYR A 8 -3.89 -8.18 8.56
CA TYR A 8 -3.82 -7.07 7.62
C TYR A 8 -4.22 -5.75 8.31
N ASN A 9 -5.41 -5.70 8.90
CA ASN A 9 -5.92 -4.49 9.57
C ASN A 9 -5.06 -4.06 10.77
N ALA A 10 -4.49 -5.00 11.51
CA ALA A 10 -3.57 -4.67 12.60
C ALA A 10 -2.27 -4.05 12.10
N ILE A 11 -1.73 -4.54 10.98
CA ILE A 11 -0.51 -4.01 10.36
C ILE A 11 -0.79 -2.64 9.74
N MET A 12 -1.89 -2.46 9.02
CA MET A 12 -2.31 -1.17 8.47
C MET A 12 -2.40 -0.10 9.57
N LYS A 13 -3.00 -0.43 10.71
CA LYS A 13 -3.05 0.48 11.86
C LYS A 13 -1.66 0.84 12.40
N ARG A 14 -0.69 -0.07 12.37
CA ARG A 14 0.69 0.22 12.79
C ARG A 14 1.39 1.11 11.77
N ILE A 15 1.18 0.88 10.48
CA ILE A 15 1.66 1.76 9.40
C ILE A 15 1.11 3.19 9.59
N ASP A 16 -0.19 3.35 9.85
CA ASP A 16 -0.79 4.67 10.11
C ASP A 16 -0.08 5.41 11.25
N GLN A 17 0.24 4.70 12.34
CA GLN A 17 0.97 5.27 13.48
C GLN A 17 2.41 5.65 13.14
N LEU A 18 3.08 4.86 12.29
CA LEU A 18 4.45 5.15 11.85
C LEU A 18 4.49 6.37 10.93
N LEU A 19 3.47 6.56 10.09
CA LEU A 19 3.33 7.73 9.23
C LEU A 19 3.11 9.04 9.99
N GLU A 20 2.74 9.00 11.28
CA GLU A 20 2.68 10.20 12.14
C GLU A 20 4.06 10.68 12.60
N VAL A 21 5.08 9.82 12.57
CA VAL A 21 6.41 10.08 13.15
C VAL A 21 7.57 9.93 12.16
N VAL A 22 7.36 9.26 11.04
CA VAL A 22 8.32 9.10 9.95
C VAL A 22 8.00 10.09 8.84
N ASP A 23 9.04 10.79 8.37
CA ASP A 23 8.98 11.75 7.26
C ASP A 23 10.18 11.60 6.32
N ASP A 24 10.22 12.44 5.27
CA ASP A 24 11.29 12.43 4.26
C ASP A 24 12.70 12.73 4.79
N ASN A 25 12.82 13.27 6.02
CA ASN A 25 14.10 13.56 6.65
C ASN A 25 14.51 12.50 7.67
N THR A 26 13.65 11.51 7.93
CA THR A 26 13.92 10.45 8.88
C THR A 26 15.06 9.57 8.36
N PRO A 27 16.14 9.37 9.12
CA PRO A 27 17.26 8.54 8.69
C PRO A 27 16.84 7.11 8.37
N GLU A 28 17.42 6.50 7.34
CA GLU A 28 17.08 5.13 6.93
C GLU A 28 17.47 4.06 7.97
N ASP A 29 18.40 4.39 8.89
CA ASP A 29 18.77 3.52 10.01
C ASP A 29 17.89 3.72 11.26
N ASN A 30 16.93 4.65 11.19
CA ASN A 30 15.94 4.84 12.25
C ASN A 30 15.05 3.59 12.35
N PRO A 31 14.83 3.05 13.56
CA PRO A 31 14.00 1.85 13.74
C PRO A 31 12.56 2.00 13.24
N ASP A 32 11.94 3.17 13.40
CA ASP A 32 10.56 3.42 12.93
C ASP A 32 10.49 3.45 11.39
N TYR A 33 11.52 4.01 10.73
CA TYR A 33 11.62 3.97 9.27
C TYR A 33 11.79 2.53 8.75
N ILE A 34 12.70 1.77 9.36
CA ILE A 34 12.92 0.36 9.00
C ILE A 34 11.64 -0.45 9.20
N GLU A 35 10.93 -0.26 10.32
CA GLU A 35 9.67 -0.95 10.58
C GLU A 35 8.61 -0.59 9.53
N LEU A 36 8.48 0.69 9.19
CA LEU A 36 7.53 1.15 8.17
C LEU A 36 7.78 0.47 6.82
N MET A 37 9.03 0.41 6.38
CA MET A 37 9.41 -0.25 5.12
C MET A 37 9.05 -1.75 5.15
N LEU A 38 9.44 -2.46 6.21
CA LEU A 38 9.18 -3.90 6.32
C LEU A 38 7.68 -4.23 6.38
N LEU A 39 6.89 -3.42 7.07
CA LEU A 39 5.44 -3.63 7.17
C LEU A 39 4.74 -3.29 5.85
N THR A 40 5.21 -2.26 5.13
CA THR A 40 4.68 -1.88 3.82
C THR A 40 4.93 -2.99 2.80
N ASP A 41 6.14 -3.54 2.73
CA ASP A 41 6.47 -4.67 1.84
C ASP A 41 5.56 -5.90 2.12
N LEU A 42 5.27 -6.13 3.40
CA LEU A 42 4.42 -7.24 3.84
C LEU A 42 2.94 -7.02 3.47
N VAL A 43 2.47 -5.78 3.49
CA VAL A 43 1.12 -5.38 3.05
C VAL A 43 1.00 -5.49 1.53
N GLU A 44 1.96 -4.96 0.77
CA GLU A 44 1.98 -5.03 -0.69
C GLU A 44 1.84 -6.47 -1.18
N SER A 45 2.63 -7.39 -0.61
CA SER A 45 2.55 -8.82 -0.95
C SER A 45 1.17 -9.44 -0.70
N TYR A 46 0.45 -8.98 0.33
CA TYR A 46 -0.90 -9.46 0.64
C TYR A 46 -1.94 -8.85 -0.31
N GLU A 47 -1.79 -7.56 -0.62
CA GLU A 47 -2.69 -6.84 -1.53
C GLU A 47 -2.60 -7.35 -2.96
N ASP A 48 -1.40 -7.68 -3.45
CA ASP A 48 -1.24 -8.32 -4.76
C ASP A 48 -2.06 -9.61 -4.91
N GLU A 49 -2.15 -10.39 -3.82
CA GLU A 49 -2.88 -11.66 -3.80
C GLU A 49 -4.40 -11.48 -3.59
N HIS A 50 -4.82 -10.49 -2.79
CA HIS A 50 -6.21 -10.38 -2.29
C HIS A 50 -6.98 -9.19 -2.87
N TYR A 51 -6.29 -8.15 -3.32
CA TYR A 51 -6.82 -6.91 -3.87
C TYR A 51 -6.15 -6.54 -5.21
N PRO A 52 -6.10 -7.45 -6.20
CA PRO A 52 -5.42 -7.20 -7.45
C PRO A 52 -6.06 -6.00 -8.18
N ILE A 53 -5.22 -5.07 -8.65
CA ILE A 53 -5.69 -3.97 -9.50
C ILE A 53 -6.10 -4.56 -10.86
N GLU A 54 -7.41 -4.70 -11.08
CA GLU A 54 -7.93 -5.00 -12.41
C GLU A 54 -7.64 -3.82 -13.33
N LYS A 55 -6.85 -4.06 -14.40
CA LYS A 55 -6.74 -3.06 -15.45
C LYS A 55 -8.12 -2.91 -16.09
N PRO A 56 -8.69 -1.69 -16.15
CA PRO A 56 -9.91 -1.48 -16.90
C PRO A 56 -9.65 -1.92 -18.34
N PRO A 57 -10.64 -2.55 -18.98
CA PRO A 57 -10.49 -3.00 -20.35
C PRO A 57 -10.23 -1.79 -21.27
N LEU A 58 -9.47 -2.01 -22.35
CA LEU A 58 -8.93 -0.93 -23.18
C LEU A 58 -10.03 -0.02 -23.78
N ASP A 59 -11.21 -0.59 -24.03
CA ASP A 59 -12.40 0.12 -24.48
C ASP A 59 -12.93 1.13 -23.45
N GLU A 60 -12.91 0.83 -22.16
CA GLU A 60 -13.26 1.78 -21.09
C GLU A 60 -12.25 2.92 -20.97
N VAL A 61 -10.96 2.62 -21.14
CA VAL A 61 -9.89 3.63 -21.12
C VAL A 61 -10.00 4.61 -22.29
N VAL A 62 -10.26 4.09 -23.49
CA VAL A 62 -10.46 4.92 -24.70
C VAL A 62 -11.74 5.75 -24.60
N ALA A 63 -12.84 5.18 -24.10
CA ALA A 63 -14.09 5.89 -23.87
C ALA A 63 -13.92 7.05 -22.88
N SER A 64 -13.21 6.82 -21.78
CA SER A 64 -12.92 7.86 -20.77
C SER A 64 -12.08 9.02 -21.34
N HIS A 65 -11.10 8.71 -22.21
CA HIS A 65 -10.29 9.74 -22.86
C HIS A 65 -11.10 10.58 -23.86
N LEU A 66 -11.99 9.96 -24.62
CA LEU A 66 -12.84 10.64 -25.60
C LEU A 66 -13.97 11.45 -24.96
N ALA A 67 -14.38 11.13 -23.72
CA ALA A 67 -15.40 11.89 -22.99
C ALA A 67 -14.89 13.22 -22.39
N LEU A 68 -13.57 13.45 -22.39
CA LEU A 68 -12.92 14.64 -21.85
C LEU A 68 -12.54 15.68 -22.92
N VAL A 69 -12.86 15.43 -24.20
CA VAL A 69 -12.55 16.30 -25.35
C VAL A 69 -13.80 16.88 -26.01
#